data_AF-A0A0J5FMI6-F1
#
_entry.id   AF-A0A0J5FMI6-F1
#
_cell.length_a   1.000
_cell.length_b   1.000
_cell.length_c   1.000
_cell.angle_alpha   90.00
_cell.angle_beta   90.00
_cell.angle_gamma   90.00
#
_symmetry.space_group_name_H-M   'P 1'
#
loop_
_entity.id
_entity.type
_entity.pdbx_description
1 polymer ?
#
loop_
_entity_poly.entity_id
_entity_poly.type
_entity_poly.pdbx_seq_one_letter_code
_entity_poly.pdbx_strand_id
1 'polypeptide(L)' 'MSSQPNHQKAFIELFNQTARCHRRYPVFQDFCNCAMAAIHNKYCYCEELEQYYLKTIKKYEREDVDRIV' A
#
# COMPACT_ATOMS: atom_id res chain seq x y z
N MET A 1 5.19 33.56 -3.36
CA MET A 1 4.28 32.59 -4.00
C MET A 1 4.85 31.22 -3.75
N SER A 2 4.20 30.41 -2.93
CA SER A 2 4.65 29.04 -2.63
C SER A 2 4.61 28.23 -3.92
N SER A 3 5.77 27.88 -4.46
CA SER A 3 5.91 26.89 -5.53
C SER A 3 5.23 25.62 -5.04
N GLN A 4 4.08 25.30 -5.61
CA GLN A 4 3.33 24.11 -5.27
C GLN A 4 4.29 22.92 -5.45
N PRO A 5 4.45 22.04 -4.44
CA PRO A 5 5.35 20.91 -4.57
C PRO A 5 4.95 20.12 -5.82
N ASN A 6 5.92 19.71 -6.62
CA ASN A 6 5.64 18.78 -7.70
C ASN A 6 5.29 17.43 -7.05
N HIS A 7 4.01 17.23 -6.77
CA HIS A 7 3.49 16.07 -6.05
C HIS A 7 3.82 14.75 -6.78
N GLN A 8 3.87 14.77 -8.11
CA GLN A 8 4.29 13.63 -8.90
C GLN A 8 5.76 13.29 -8.63
N LYS A 9 6.65 14.29 -8.59
CA LYS A 9 8.07 14.07 -8.28
C LYS A 9 8.26 13.54 -6.86
N ALA A 10 7.59 14.14 -5.88
CA ALA A 10 7.65 13.69 -4.48
C ALA A 10 7.13 12.25 -4.32
N PHE A 11 6.05 11.90 -5.03
CA PHE A 11 5.52 10.55 -5.05
C PHE A 11 6.52 9.54 -5.66
N ILE A 12 7.12 9.86 -6.81
CA ILE A 12 8.10 8.99 -7.46
C ILE A 12 9.33 8.78 -6.56
N GLU A 13 9.80 9.83 -5.89
CA GLU A 13 10.91 9.73 -4.94
C GLU A 13 10.58 8.81 -3.75
N LEU A 14 9.37 8.94 -3.18
CA LEU A 14 8.89 8.07 -2.12
C LEU A 14 8.73 6.62 -2.60
N PHE A 15 8.09 6.41 -3.75
CA PHE A 15 7.86 5.11 -4.36
C PHE A 15 9.17 4.36 -4.68
N ASN A 16 10.20 5.09 -5.10
CA ASN A 16 11.53 4.49 -5.34
C ASN A 16 12.24 4.06 -4.06
N GLN A 17 11.82 4.56 -2.90
CA GLN A 17 12.36 4.15 -1.59
C GLN A 17 11.61 2.96 -1.00
N THR A 18 10.39 2.69 -1.46
CA THR A 18 9.53 1.60 -1.00
C THR A 18 10.04 0.25 -1.52
N ALA A 19 10.14 -0.74 -0.62
CA ALA A 19 10.47 -2.13 -0.92
C ALA A 19 11.83 -2.37 -1.59
N ARG A 20 12.93 -2.04 -0.91
CA ARG A 20 14.30 -2.39 -1.38
C ARG A 20 14.52 -3.90 -1.55
N CYS A 21 13.77 -4.75 -0.84
CA CYS A 21 13.92 -6.21 -0.84
C CYS A 21 12.92 -6.95 -1.75
N HIS A 22 11.83 -6.30 -2.19
CA HIS A 22 10.77 -6.90 -3.01
C HIS A 22 10.61 -6.14 -4.33
N ARG A 23 9.97 -6.74 -5.34
CA ARG A 23 9.62 -6.01 -6.57
C ARG A 23 8.59 -4.93 -6.22
N ARG A 24 9.00 -3.65 -6.25
CA ARG A 24 8.19 -2.46 -5.85
C ARG A 24 6.78 -2.37 -6.46
N TYR A 25 6.60 -2.81 -7.71
CA TYR A 25 5.30 -2.77 -8.38
C TYR A 25 4.28 -3.73 -7.74
N PRO A 26 4.60 -5.03 -7.54
CA PRO A 26 3.76 -5.93 -6.75
C PRO A 26 3.43 -5.42 -5.35
N VAL A 27 4.41 -4.81 -4.66
CA VAL A 27 4.18 -4.26 -3.30
C VAL A 27 3.13 -3.16 -3.31
N PHE A 28 3.25 -2.22 -4.24
CA PHE A 28 2.28 -1.12 -4.35
C PHE A 28 0.91 -1.61 -4.83
N GLN A 29 0.87 -2.60 -5.71
CA GLN A 29 -0.38 -3.22 -6.12
C GLN A 29 -1.08 -3.90 -4.93
N ASP A 30 -0.36 -4.69 -4.15
CA ASP A 30 -0.88 -5.34 -2.95
C ASP A 30 -1.33 -4.31 -1.90
N PHE A 31 -0.60 -3.19 -1.76
CA PHE A 31 -1.04 -2.06 -0.92
C PHE A 31 -2.39 -1.48 -1.38
N CYS A 32 -2.54 -1.15 -2.66
CA CYS A 32 -3.80 -0.64 -3.20
C CYS A 32 -4.96 -1.63 -3.00
N ASN A 33 -4.68 -2.92 -3.18
CA ASN A 33 -5.67 -3.97 -2.98
C ASN A 33 -6.07 -4.12 -1.50
N CYS A 34 -5.11 -4.05 -0.58
CA CYS A 34 -5.37 -4.03 0.86
C CYS A 34 -6.15 -2.79 1.29
N ALA A 35 -5.79 -1.61 0.77
CA ALA A 35 -6.51 -0.36 1.05
C ALA A 35 -7.96 -0.44 0.55
N MET A 36 -8.18 -0.97 -0.65
CA MET A 36 -9.52 -1.21 -1.20
C MET A 36 -10.33 -2.13 -0.29
N ALA A 37 -9.78 -3.28 0.11
CA ALA A 37 -10.46 -4.24 0.97
C ALA A 37 -10.81 -3.63 2.35
N ALA A 38 -9.89 -2.88 2.95
CA ALA A 38 -10.11 -2.20 4.23
C ALA A 38 -11.21 -1.12 4.14
N ILE A 39 -11.19 -0.31 3.07
CA ILE A 39 -12.23 0.69 2.82
C ILE A 39 -13.58 0.00 2.62
N HIS A 40 -13.65 -1.06 1.80
CA HIS A 40 -14.88 -1.80 1.57
C HIS A 40 -15.42 -2.39 2.88
N ASN A 41 -14.60 -3.11 3.64
CA ASN A 41 -15.03 -3.78 4.88
C ASN A 41 -15.45 -2.81 5.98
N LYS A 42 -15.00 -1.56 5.94
CA LYS A 42 -15.50 -0.50 6.83
C LYS A 42 -16.99 -0.17 6.59
N TYR A 43 -17.47 -0.27 5.35
CA TYR A 43 -18.85 0.09 4.99
C TYR A 43 -19.76 -1.11 4.73
N CYS A 44 -19.23 -2.18 4.14
CA CYS A 44 -19.94 -3.41 3.82
C CYS A 44 -18.99 -4.58 4.07
N TYR A 45 -19.02 -5.12 5.29
CA TYR A 45 -18.12 -6.21 5.65
C TYR A 45 -18.34 -7.44 4.75
N CYS A 46 -17.26 -7.95 4.17
CA CYS A 46 -17.24 -9.16 3.38
C CYS A 46 -16.09 -10.05 3.86
N GLU A 47 -16.42 -11.25 4.33
CA GLU A 47 -15.44 -12.19 4.86
C GLU A 47 -14.41 -12.64 3.81
N GLU A 48 -14.84 -12.84 2.56
CA GLU A 48 -13.92 -13.20 1.47
C GLU A 48 -12.89 -12.10 1.21
N LEU A 49 -13.30 -10.83 1.25
CA LEU A 49 -12.41 -9.68 1.10
C LEU A 49 -11.49 -9.51 2.32
N GLU A 50 -11.98 -9.79 3.53
CA GLU A 50 -11.16 -9.79 4.74
C GLU A 50 -10.07 -10.86 4.68
N GLN A 51 -10.43 -12.08 4.24
CA GLN A 51 -9.45 -13.14 4.06
C GLN A 51 -8.43 -12.81 2.96
N TYR A 52 -8.86 -12.15 1.89
CA TYR A 52 -7.97 -11.65 0.86
C TYR A 52 -6.98 -10.62 1.41
N TYR A 53 -7.45 -9.65 2.21
CA TYR A 53 -6.61 -8.67 2.90
C TYR A 53 -5.57 -9.37 3.78
N LEU A 54 -6.01 -10.28 4.67
CA LEU A 54 -5.15 -10.97 5.62
C LEU A 54 -4.11 -11.87 4.94
N LYS A 55 -4.46 -12.53 3.83
CA LYS A 55 -3.50 -13.33 3.04
C LYS A 55 -2.48 -12.45 2.34
N THR A 56 -2.88 -11.28 1.86
CA THR A 56 -2.03 -10.36 1.12
C THR A 56 -1.03 -9.66 2.03
N ILE A 57 -1.47 -9.15 3.19
CA ILE A 57 -0.60 -8.45 4.14
C ILE A 57 0.44 -9.39 4.78
N LYS A 58 0.11 -10.67 4.98
CA LYS A 58 1.02 -11.70 5.52
C LYS A 58 2.26 -11.98 4.66
N LYS A 59 2.29 -11.53 3.41
CA LYS A 59 3.46 -11.68 2.53
C LYS A 59 4.61 -10.74 2.92
N TYR A 60 4.33 -9.70 3.70
CA TYR A 60 5.27 -8.64 4.02
C TYR A 60 5.69 -8.75 5.49
N GLU A 61 6.98 -8.57 5.75
CA GLU A 61 7.48 -8.41 7.11
C GLU A 61 6.94 -7.11 7.71
N ARG A 62 6.87 -7.04 9.04
CA ARG A 62 6.26 -5.91 9.74
C ARG A 62 7.00 -4.60 9.43
N GLU A 63 8.32 -4.69 9.28
CA GLU A 63 9.21 -3.60 8.89
C GLU A 63 8.94 -3.07 7.47
N ASP A 64 8.41 -3.91 6.58
CA ASP A 64 8.01 -3.50 5.23
C ASP A 64 6.60 -2.90 5.22
N VAL A 65 5.70 -3.38 6.08
CA VAL A 65 4.36 -2.80 6.28
C VAL A 65 4.46 -1.39 6.88
N ASP A 66 5.30 -1.20 7.90
CA ASP A 66 5.50 0.09 8.59
C ASP A 66 6.17 1.15 7.71
N ARG A 67 6.70 0.77 6.53
CA ARG A 67 7.27 1.72 5.54
C ARG A 67 6.27 2.16 4.48
N ILE A 68 5.13 1.50 4.39
CA ILE A 68 4.08 1.76 3.42
C ILE A 68 2.94 2.60 4.05
N VAL A 69 2.72 2.45 5.36
CA VAL A 69 1.73 3.19 6.16
C VAL A 69 2.36 4.43 6.78
#